data_AF-F9YSD7-F1
#
_entry.id   AF-F9YSD7-F1
#
_cell.length_a   1.000
_cell.length_b   1.000
_cell.length_c   1.000
_cell.angle_alpha   90.00
_cell.angle_beta   90.00
_cell.angle_gamma   90.00
#
_symmetry.space_group_name_H-M   'P 1'
#
loop_
_entity.id
_entity.type
_entity.pdbx_description
1 polymer ?
#
loop_
_entity_poly.entity_id
_entity_poly.type
_entity_poly.pdbx_seq_one_letter_code
_entity_poly.pdbx_strand_id
1 'polypeptide(L)'
;MFNKIKLYTIALAMSGALASCSDYLDVVPPEQAGLPDATRDYESTLRFAYSCYAGIDNPFNYSVLEAASDEWVLPPKWRETMHTVVYGLSSPVNDLGKWGHYYKYVGQCNLFLRELPKAKGVTDEEKKEF
;
A
#
# COMPACT_ATOMS: atom_id res chain seq x y z
N MET A 1 -0.95 56.15 -37.46
CA MET A 1 -0.24 55.49 -36.34
C MET A 1 -1.14 54.51 -35.58
N PHE A 2 -2.38 54.88 -35.21
CA PHE A 2 -3.36 54.04 -34.51
C PHE A 2 -3.75 52.71 -35.21
N ASN A 3 -3.87 52.66 -36.54
CA ASN A 3 -4.24 51.42 -37.24
C ASN A 3 -3.16 50.34 -37.21
N LYS A 4 -1.88 50.72 -37.14
CA LYS A 4 -0.77 49.76 -37.03
C LYS A 4 -0.74 49.13 -35.64
N ILE A 5 -1.01 49.93 -34.59
CA ILE A 5 -1.10 49.46 -33.20
C ILE A 5 -2.24 48.45 -33.03
N LYS A 6 -3.42 48.71 -33.61
CA LYS A 6 -4.55 47.76 -33.61
C LYS A 6 -4.20 46.44 -34.31
N LEU A 7 -3.47 46.51 -35.43
CA LEU A 7 -3.04 45.33 -36.17
C LEU A 7 -2.02 44.50 -35.38
N TYR A 8 -1.07 45.15 -34.70
CA TYR A 8 -0.09 44.47 -33.83
C TYR A 8 -0.73 43.86 -32.58
N THR A 9 -1.73 44.50 -31.98
CA THR A 9 -2.45 43.92 -30.83
C THR A 9 -3.30 42.71 -31.22
N ILE A 10 -3.90 42.72 -32.41
CA ILE A 10 -4.66 41.57 -32.93
C ILE A 10 -3.69 40.42 -33.28
N ALA A 11 -2.54 40.73 -33.87
CA ALA A 11 -1.51 39.73 -34.17
C ALA A 11 -0.94 39.06 -32.89
N LEU A 12 -0.72 39.84 -31.83
CA LEU A 12 -0.21 39.34 -30.54
C LEU A 12 -1.27 38.53 -29.75
N ALA A 13 -2.55 38.90 -29.87
CA ALA A 13 -3.63 38.14 -29.25
C ALA A 13 -3.86 36.78 -29.94
N MET A 14 -3.70 36.70 -31.26
CA MET A 14 -3.83 35.44 -32.01
C MET A 14 -2.64 34.49 -31.78
N SER A 15 -1.43 35.00 -31.53
CA SER A 15 -0.27 34.14 -31.22
C SER A 15 -0.35 33.51 -29.81
N GLY A 16 -1.00 34.17 -28.85
CA GLY A 16 -1.25 33.60 -27.51
C GLY A 16 -2.30 32.48 -27.50
N ALA A 17 -3.27 32.51 -28.41
CA ALA A 17 -4.31 31.48 -28.53
C ALA A 17 -3.79 30.17 -29.15
N LEU A 18 -2.72 30.23 -29.95
CA LEU A 18 -2.08 29.04 -30.56
C LEU A 18 -1.05 28.37 -29.64
N ALA A 19 -0.68 29.02 -28.52
CA ALA A 19 0.22 28.46 -27.51
C ALA A 19 -0.52 27.68 -26.41
N SER A 20 -1.85 27.53 -26.51
CA SER A 20 -2.63 26.66 -25.63
C SER A 20 -2.37 25.20 -26.03
N CYS A 21 -1.38 24.56 -25.41
CA CYS A 21 -1.22 23.11 -25.46
C CYS A 21 -2.45 22.47 -24.79
N SER A 22 -3.45 22.09 -25.57
CA SER A 22 -4.65 21.36 -25.10
C SER A 22 -4.28 20.04 -24.43
N ASP A 23 -3.20 19.42 -24.86
CA ASP A 23 -2.82 18.06 -24.45
C ASP A 23 -1.87 18.04 -23.25
N TYR A 24 -1.47 19.21 -22.73
CA TYR A 24 -0.60 19.29 -21.54
C TYR A 24 -1.34 18.86 -20.25
N LEU A 25 -2.66 19.02 -20.22
CA LEU A 25 -3.51 18.61 -19.09
C LEU A 25 -4.06 17.18 -19.24
N ASP A 26 -3.92 16.58 -20.42
CA ASP A 26 -4.34 15.20 -20.72
C ASP A 26 -3.21 14.18 -20.51
N VAL A 27 -2.28 14.47 -19.58
CA VAL A 27 -1.33 13.47 -19.11
C VAL A 27 -2.10 12.51 -18.21
N VAL A 28 -2.64 11.45 -18.80
CA VAL A 28 -3.21 10.32 -18.08
C VAL A 28 -2.13 9.80 -17.11
N PRO A 29 -2.41 9.74 -15.79
CA PRO A 29 -1.47 9.14 -14.85
C PRO A 29 -1.08 7.75 -15.36
N PRO A 30 0.21 7.34 -15.25
CA PRO A 30 0.60 6.01 -15.66
C PRO A 30 -0.33 4.99 -14.97
N GLU A 31 -0.81 3.98 -15.71
CA GLU A 31 -1.77 3.03 -15.16
C GLU A 31 -1.25 2.45 -13.85
N GLN A 32 -2.00 2.68 -12.77
CA GLN A 32 -1.71 2.12 -11.47
C GLN A 32 -2.47 0.82 -11.34
N ALA A 33 -1.78 -0.24 -10.92
CA ALA A 33 -2.38 -1.54 -10.69
C ALA A 33 -3.57 -1.40 -9.73
N GLY A 34 -4.75 -1.79 -10.21
CA GLY A 34 -5.99 -1.78 -9.46
C GLY A 34 -6.32 -3.12 -8.83
N LEU A 35 -7.38 -3.16 -8.02
CA LEU A 35 -7.94 -4.41 -7.50
C LEU A 35 -8.36 -5.40 -8.60
N PRO A 36 -8.92 -4.97 -9.76
CA PRO A 36 -9.23 -5.89 -10.85
C PRO A 36 -7.99 -6.59 -11.44
N ASP A 37 -6.83 -5.93 -11.43
CA ASP A 37 -5.59 -6.49 -11.97
C ASP A 37 -5.04 -7.61 -11.08
N ALA A 38 -5.29 -7.52 -9.77
CA ALA A 38 -4.87 -8.52 -8.79
C ALA A 38 -5.56 -9.89 -8.96
N THR A 39 -6.62 -9.99 -9.78
CA THR A 39 -7.35 -11.24 -10.04
C THR A 39 -7.53 -11.54 -11.53
N ARG A 40 -6.77 -10.85 -12.39
CA ARG A 40 -6.91 -10.89 -13.85
C ARG A 40 -6.49 -12.22 -14.49
N ASP A 41 -5.54 -12.90 -13.87
CA ASP A 41 -5.00 -14.20 -14.30
C ASP A 41 -4.61 -15.04 -13.07
N TYR A 42 -4.29 -16.31 -13.30
CA TYR A 42 -3.90 -17.25 -12.25
C TYR A 42 -2.72 -16.74 -11.42
N GLU A 43 -1.65 -16.29 -12.09
CA GLU A 43 -0.43 -15.85 -11.40
C GLU A 43 -0.68 -14.60 -10.55
N SER A 44 -1.45 -13.64 -11.06
CA SER A 44 -1.83 -12.44 -10.33
C SER A 44 -2.68 -12.78 -9.11
N THR A 45 -3.64 -13.71 -9.27
CA THR A 45 -4.48 -14.20 -8.16
C THR A 45 -3.64 -14.92 -7.11
N LEU A 46 -2.69 -15.76 -7.53
CA LEU A 46 -1.77 -16.46 -6.63
C LEU A 46 -0.86 -15.48 -5.88
N ARG A 47 -0.35 -14.44 -6.54
CA ARG A 47 0.43 -13.37 -5.90
C ARG A 47 -0.41 -12.59 -4.89
N PHE A 48 -1.69 -12.37 -5.18
CA PHE A 48 -2.62 -11.77 -4.23
C PHE A 48 -2.83 -12.70 -3.01
N ALA A 49 -3.01 -14.01 -3.21
CA ALA A 49 -3.06 -14.98 -2.12
C ALA A 49 -1.77 -14.92 -1.26
N TYR A 50 -0.59 -14.88 -1.87
CA TYR A 50 0.69 -14.75 -1.15
C TYR A 50 0.82 -13.45 -0.36
N SER A 51 0.22 -12.35 -0.82
CA SER A 51 0.21 -11.10 -0.05
C SER A 51 -0.54 -11.23 1.28
N CYS A 52 -1.47 -12.18 1.41
CA CYS A 52 -2.16 -12.45 2.68
C CYS A 52 -1.20 -13.02 3.74
N TYR A 53 -0.17 -13.75 3.31
CA TYR A 53 0.85 -14.30 4.20
C TYR A 53 1.91 -13.26 4.63
N ALA A 54 1.95 -12.09 4.01
CA ALA A 54 2.94 -11.06 4.35
C ALA A 54 2.76 -10.44 5.75
N GLY A 55 1.66 -10.75 6.44
CA GLY A 55 1.44 -10.34 7.83
C GLY A 55 1.94 -11.34 8.87
N ILE A 56 2.45 -12.50 8.45
CA ILE A 56 2.99 -13.50 9.36
C ILE A 56 4.43 -13.13 9.69
N ASP A 57 4.64 -12.76 10.94
CA ASP A 57 5.97 -12.49 11.48
C ASP A 57 6.52 -13.71 12.22
N ASN A 58 7.84 -13.89 12.13
CA ASN A 58 8.54 -14.90 12.93
C ASN A 58 8.48 -14.52 14.43
N PRO A 59 7.86 -15.33 15.30
CA PRO A 59 7.78 -15.02 16.73
C PRO A 59 9.14 -15.23 17.45
N PHE A 60 10.07 -15.97 16.86
CA PHE A 60 11.39 -16.23 17.44
C PHE A 60 12.38 -15.12 17.10
N ASN A 61 12.20 -13.94 17.70
CA ASN A 61 13.10 -12.81 17.55
C ASN A 61 13.40 -12.13 18.89
N TYR A 62 14.68 -11.96 19.23
CA TYR A 62 15.10 -11.38 20.51
C TYR A 62 14.56 -9.96 20.78
N SER A 63 14.11 -9.21 19.78
CA SER A 63 13.69 -7.81 19.94
C SER A 63 12.17 -7.62 20.11
N VAL A 64 11.36 -8.68 19.94
CA VAL A 64 9.89 -8.55 19.85
C VAL A 64 9.16 -8.62 21.21
N LEU A 65 7.82 -8.70 21.20
CA LEU A 65 7.01 -8.78 22.42
C LEU A 65 7.13 -10.16 23.09
N GLU A 66 7.14 -11.19 22.26
CA GLU A 66 7.27 -12.60 22.59
C GLU A 66 8.56 -12.88 23.37
N ALA A 67 9.50 -11.95 23.26
CA ALA A 67 10.77 -11.88 23.89
C ALA A 67 10.74 -11.45 25.37
N ALA A 68 9.63 -10.87 25.83
CA ALA A 68 9.46 -10.33 27.17
C ALA A 68 9.22 -11.42 28.24
N SER A 69 9.34 -12.69 27.87
CA SER A 69 9.25 -13.84 28.76
C SER A 69 10.60 -14.10 29.45
N ASP A 70 10.68 -15.14 30.29
CA ASP A 70 11.88 -15.48 31.07
C ASP A 70 12.91 -16.30 30.27
N GLU A 71 12.64 -16.63 29.01
CA GLU A 71 13.57 -17.36 28.14
C GLU A 71 14.73 -16.51 27.63
N TRP A 72 14.61 -15.17 27.61
CA TRP A 72 15.66 -14.27 27.10
C TRP A 72 16.09 -13.21 28.11
N VAL A 73 17.40 -12.90 28.10
CA VAL A 73 17.99 -11.84 28.92
C VAL A 73 18.83 -10.94 28.01
N LEU A 74 18.37 -9.70 27.83
CA LEU A 74 19.07 -8.71 26.99
C LEU A 74 19.59 -7.53 27.82
N PRO A 75 20.77 -6.98 27.49
CA PRO A 75 21.29 -5.79 28.14
C PRO A 75 20.29 -4.62 28.07
N PRO A 76 19.96 -3.94 29.19
CA PRO A 76 19.01 -2.82 29.20
C PRO A 76 19.39 -1.66 28.26
N LYS A 77 20.68 -1.55 27.90
CA LYS A 77 21.20 -0.52 27.01
C LYS A 77 20.72 -0.66 25.56
N TRP A 78 20.27 -1.85 25.15
CA TRP A 78 19.80 -2.09 23.78
C TRP A 78 18.44 -1.46 23.51
N ARG A 79 17.63 -1.28 24.58
CA ARG A 79 16.31 -0.62 24.51
C ARG A 79 15.38 -1.27 23.48
N GLU A 80 15.33 -2.58 23.50
CA GLU A 80 14.48 -3.38 22.63
C GLU A 80 13.00 -3.28 23.03
N THR A 81 12.09 -3.71 22.14
CA THR A 81 10.64 -3.69 22.40
C THR A 81 10.28 -4.45 23.67
N MET A 82 10.94 -5.60 23.90
CA MET A 82 10.76 -6.43 25.09
C MET A 82 10.93 -5.67 26.41
N HIS A 83 11.88 -4.71 26.46
CA HIS A 83 12.22 -3.99 27.69
C HIS A 83 11.06 -3.11 28.14
N THR A 84 10.23 -2.65 27.21
CA THR A 84 9.02 -1.89 27.53
C THR A 84 8.05 -2.71 28.37
N VAL A 85 7.91 -4.00 28.06
CA VAL A 85 6.97 -4.90 28.74
C VAL A 85 7.59 -5.47 30.01
N VAL A 86 8.82 -5.99 29.95
CA VAL A 86 9.53 -6.57 31.10
C VAL A 86 9.68 -5.56 32.25
N TYR A 87 9.90 -4.28 31.94
CA TYR A 87 10.06 -3.23 32.95
C TYR A 87 8.75 -2.51 33.31
N GLY A 88 7.61 -2.97 32.81
CA GLY A 88 6.31 -2.37 33.13
C GLY A 88 6.14 -0.93 32.64
N LEU A 89 6.76 -0.58 31.51
CA LEU A 89 6.72 0.76 30.91
C LEU A 89 5.59 0.90 29.87
N SER A 90 4.75 -0.12 29.71
CA SER A 90 3.61 -0.10 28.78
C SER A 90 2.52 0.87 29.22
N SER A 91 2.00 1.62 28.26
CA SER A 91 0.96 2.63 28.41
C SER A 91 0.15 2.74 27.10
N PRO A 92 -1.03 3.39 27.13
CA PRO A 92 -1.82 3.57 25.91
C PRO A 92 -1.12 4.39 24.81
N VAL A 93 -0.11 5.21 25.16
CA VAL A 93 0.59 6.08 24.20
C VAL A 93 1.80 5.41 23.53
N ASN A 94 2.30 4.31 24.08
CA ASN A 94 3.42 3.53 23.52
C ASN A 94 2.99 2.09 23.18
N ASP A 95 1.79 1.95 22.61
CA ASP A 95 1.30 0.69 22.07
C ASP A 95 2.26 0.13 21.00
N LEU A 96 2.38 -1.20 20.96
CA LEU A 96 3.28 -1.89 20.05
C LEU A 96 2.73 -2.02 18.62
N GLY A 97 1.50 -1.57 18.36
CA GLY A 97 0.88 -1.58 17.03
C GLY A 97 0.47 -2.97 16.52
N LYS A 98 0.65 -4.02 17.33
CA LYS A 98 0.36 -5.42 16.97
C LYS A 98 -1.09 -5.61 16.53
N TRP A 99 -2.04 -4.99 17.24
CA TRP A 99 -3.47 -5.07 16.89
C TRP A 99 -3.74 -4.50 15.49
N GLY A 100 -3.27 -3.29 15.21
CA GLY A 100 -3.44 -2.64 13.91
C GLY A 100 -2.79 -3.45 12.78
N HIS A 101 -1.62 -4.02 13.03
CA HIS A 101 -0.94 -4.91 12.09
C HIS A 101 -1.80 -6.15 11.76
N TYR A 102 -2.28 -6.88 12.76
CA TYR A 102 -3.11 -8.07 12.52
C TYR A 102 -4.40 -7.74 11.77
N TYR A 103 -5.12 -6.69 12.16
CA TYR A 103 -6.36 -6.31 11.47
C TYR A 103 -6.14 -5.82 10.04
N LYS A 104 -4.99 -5.21 9.74
CA LYS A 104 -4.61 -4.86 8.37
C LYS A 104 -4.55 -6.11 7.48
N TYR A 105 -3.89 -7.17 7.94
CA TYR A 105 -3.73 -8.40 7.14
C TYR A 105 -4.98 -9.29 7.14
N VAL A 106 -5.76 -9.31 8.24
CA VAL A 106 -7.13 -9.87 8.20
C VAL A 106 -7.97 -9.15 7.15
N GLY A 107 -7.86 -7.83 7.04
CA GLY A 107 -8.47 -7.03 5.98
C GLY A 107 -8.03 -7.46 4.58
N GLN A 108 -6.73 -7.71 4.37
CA GLN A 108 -6.17 -8.22 3.11
C GLN A 108 -6.75 -9.58 2.74
N CYS A 109 -6.82 -10.53 3.68
CA CYS A 109 -7.42 -11.84 3.47
C CYS A 109 -8.90 -11.72 3.09
N ASN A 110 -9.66 -10.90 3.82
CA ASN A 110 -11.07 -10.66 3.53
C ASN A 110 -11.28 -10.01 2.15
N LEU A 111 -10.38 -9.11 1.74
CA LEU A 111 -10.39 -8.52 0.42
C LEU A 111 -10.14 -9.58 -0.67
N PHE A 112 -9.16 -10.45 -0.47
CA PHE A 112 -8.87 -11.56 -1.37
C PHE A 112 -10.07 -12.50 -1.52
N LEU A 113 -10.65 -12.96 -0.40
CA LEU A 113 -11.82 -13.84 -0.40
C LEU A 113 -13.04 -13.22 -1.12
N ARG A 114 -13.18 -11.89 -1.07
CA ARG A 114 -14.24 -11.17 -1.78
C ARG A 114 -14.03 -11.13 -3.29
N GLU A 115 -12.78 -11.05 -3.75
CA GLU A 115 -12.45 -10.96 -5.17
C GLU A 115 -12.20 -12.34 -5.82
N LEU A 116 -11.88 -13.37 -5.03
CA LEU A 116 -11.63 -14.75 -5.49
C LEU A 116 -12.73 -15.32 -6.41
N PRO A 117 -14.04 -15.09 -6.17
CA PRO A 117 -15.10 -15.55 -7.09
C PRO A 117 -15.02 -14.92 -8.49
N LYS A 118 -14.41 -13.74 -8.61
CA LYS A 118 -14.25 -12.99 -9.87
C LYS A 118 -12.93 -13.31 -10.58
N ALA A 119 -12.05 -14.09 -9.94
CA ALA A 119 -10.74 -14.40 -10.47
C ALA A 119 -10.85 -15.20 -11.77
N LYS A 120 -10.03 -14.81 -12.75
CA LYS A 120 -9.96 -15.47 -14.06
C LYS A 120 -8.76 -16.39 -14.13
N GLY A 121 -8.93 -17.55 -14.76
CA GLY A 121 -7.85 -18.53 -14.93
C GLY A 121 -7.58 -19.40 -13.72
N VAL A 122 -8.45 -19.36 -12.69
CA VAL A 122 -8.39 -20.23 -11.51
C VAL A 122 -9.56 -21.20 -11.56
N THR A 123 -9.29 -22.50 -11.45
CA THR A 123 -10.30 -23.57 -11.39
C THR A 123 -11.07 -23.54 -10.06
N ASP A 124 -12.23 -24.19 -10.01
CA ASP A 124 -13.03 -24.21 -8.78
C ASP A 124 -12.40 -25.11 -7.69
N GLU A 125 -11.53 -26.03 -8.09
CA GLU A 125 -10.67 -26.80 -7.19
C GLU A 125 -9.60 -25.91 -6.56
N GLU A 126 -8.84 -25.15 -7.36
CA GLU A 126 -7.79 -24.24 -6.89
C GLU A 126 -8.37 -23.15 -5.97
N LYS A 127 -9.56 -22.62 -6.26
CA LYS A 127 -10.26 -21.67 -5.38
C LYS A 127 -10.59 -22.24 -3.99
N LYS A 128 -10.65 -23.56 -3.82
CA LYS A 128 -10.87 -24.20 -2.52
C LYS A 128 -9.56 -24.41 -1.75
N GLU A 129 -8.43 -24.47 -2.46
CA GLU A 129 -7.10 -24.59 -1.86
C GLU A 129 -6.57 -23.24 -1.38
N PHE A 130 -6.96 -22.15 -2.05
CA PHE A 130 -6.68 -20.78 -1.64
C PHE A 130 -7.53 -20.37 -0.42
#